data_AF-D3EKH0-F1
#
_entry.id   AF-D3EKH0-F1
#
_cell.length_a   1.000
_cell.length_b   1.000
_cell.length_c   1.000
_cell.angle_alpha   90.00
_cell.angle_beta   90.00
_cell.angle_gamma   90.00
#
_symmetry.space_group_name_H-M   'P 1'
#
loop_
_entity.id
_entity.type
_entity.pdbx_description
1 polymer ?
#
loop_
_entity_poly.entity_id
_entity_poly.type
_entity_poly.pdbx_seq_one_letter_code
_entity_poly.pdbx_strand_id
1 'polypeptide(L)'
;MAIISVFPSPTGTPIATAVASAVAGDVVLVNDGTYPEPAVTVATSNVKVIAKNEGAAIRQGLNAAASAFIVTAATGVEINGFSIQNYTADAIDVTAGTNHRIIGNTINNTLGIGIDLAAGTGHVAWRNSVQDAGGVAGINVVSTDSWIVQNVFFSNTSVGILLAGANNAAIGNTVSQNGTIGISSTAANNLLFGNTVTQNGISGITVAAANNVLIRNNVENNTGTGVSITTGDNGYLGANDSNRNTQTGIAIATDFNSVEFNEMEFNQNFGLLISGDENTAFGNRFTGNTPTQISVTGTDNNLF
;
A
#
# COMPACT_ATOMS: atom_id res chain seq x y z
N MET A 1 -18.76 14.07 22.73
CA MET A 1 -17.35 13.63 22.76
C MET A 1 -16.97 13.33 24.19
N ALA A 2 -17.14 12.09 24.57
CA ALA A 2 -16.60 11.49 25.79
C ALA A 2 -15.31 10.71 25.46
N ILE A 3 -14.50 10.46 26.49
CA ILE A 3 -13.38 9.53 26.43
C ILE A 3 -13.78 8.28 27.21
N ILE A 4 -13.86 7.15 26.53
CA ILE A 4 -14.16 5.84 27.11
C ILE A 4 -12.83 5.13 27.31
N SER A 5 -12.38 4.99 28.56
CA SER A 5 -11.10 4.35 28.87
C SER A 5 -11.25 2.83 28.91
N VAL A 6 -10.36 2.14 28.20
CA VAL A 6 -10.32 0.67 28.12
C VAL A 6 -9.02 0.17 28.76
N PHE A 7 -9.12 -0.90 29.54
CA PHE A 7 -7.99 -1.55 30.23
C PHE A 7 -7.99 -3.03 29.87
N PRO A 8 -6.83 -3.72 29.91
CA PRO A 8 -6.77 -5.14 29.60
C PRO A 8 -7.46 -6.01 30.67
N SER A 9 -7.78 -7.25 30.31
CA SER A 9 -8.23 -8.32 31.22
C SER A 9 -7.20 -8.55 32.35
N PRO A 10 -7.60 -8.97 33.57
CA PRO A 10 -8.92 -9.47 33.97
C PRO A 10 -9.88 -8.43 34.57
N THR A 11 -9.43 -7.19 34.77
CA THR A 11 -10.21 -6.15 35.48
C THR A 11 -10.77 -5.07 34.56
N GLY A 12 -10.37 -5.06 33.29
CA GLY A 12 -10.80 -4.08 32.31
C GLY A 12 -11.99 -4.49 31.43
N THR A 13 -12.54 -3.51 30.73
CA THR A 13 -13.61 -3.71 29.74
C THR A 13 -13.01 -4.15 28.40
N PRO A 14 -13.61 -5.11 27.67
CA PRO A 14 -13.21 -5.40 26.29
C PRO A 14 -13.32 -4.16 25.40
N ILE A 15 -12.43 -4.01 24.40
CA ILE A 15 -12.48 -2.90 23.44
C ILE A 15 -13.82 -2.96 22.69
N ALA A 16 -14.29 -4.16 22.35
CA ALA A 16 -15.57 -4.36 21.65
C ALA A 16 -16.76 -3.75 22.41
N THR A 17 -16.79 -3.90 23.74
CA THR A 17 -17.86 -3.34 24.58
C THR A 17 -17.82 -1.81 24.61
N ALA A 18 -16.62 -1.23 24.75
CA ALA A 18 -16.45 0.22 24.75
C ALA A 18 -16.85 0.83 23.39
N VAL A 19 -16.43 0.21 22.28
CA VAL A 19 -16.82 0.60 20.92
C VAL A 19 -18.33 0.50 20.72
N ALA A 20 -18.98 -0.58 21.19
CA ALA A 20 -20.43 -0.74 21.07
C ALA A 20 -21.23 0.32 21.85
N SER A 21 -20.66 0.86 22.93
CA SER A 21 -21.27 1.96 23.71
C SER A 21 -20.98 3.37 23.17
N ALA A 22 -20.00 3.51 22.28
CA ALA A 22 -19.56 4.81 21.80
C ALA A 22 -20.60 5.43 20.86
N VAL A 23 -20.83 6.74 21.02
CA VAL A 23 -21.61 7.53 20.08
C VAL A 23 -20.71 8.36 19.18
N ALA A 24 -21.28 8.94 18.13
CA ALA A 24 -20.52 9.72 17.15
C ALA A 24 -19.71 10.85 17.82
N GLY A 25 -18.42 10.91 17.48
CA GLY A 25 -17.47 11.88 18.03
C GLY A 25 -16.78 11.43 19.32
N ASP A 26 -17.09 10.26 19.87
CA ASP A 26 -16.39 9.74 21.05
C ASP A 26 -15.01 9.15 20.72
N VAL A 27 -14.17 9.08 21.76
CA VAL A 27 -12.84 8.46 21.71
C VAL A 27 -12.82 7.27 22.66
N VAL A 28 -12.61 6.08 22.11
CA VAL A 28 -12.27 4.87 22.86
C VAL A 28 -10.75 4.84 23.04
N LEU A 29 -10.29 5.20 24.23
CA LEU A 29 -8.87 5.28 24.56
C LEU A 29 -8.41 3.98 25.23
N VAL A 30 -7.58 3.20 24.53
CA VAL A 30 -7.14 1.88 24.95
C VAL A 30 -5.78 1.96 25.62
N ASN A 31 -5.72 1.60 26.90
CA ASN A 31 -4.46 1.60 27.66
C ASN A 31 -3.59 0.40 27.26
N ASP A 32 -2.31 0.48 27.60
CA ASP A 32 -1.30 -0.54 27.32
C ASP A 32 -1.72 -1.92 27.85
N GLY A 33 -1.41 -2.96 27.08
CA GLY A 33 -1.71 -4.34 27.43
C GLY A 33 -2.17 -5.17 26.25
N THR A 34 -2.43 -6.45 26.52
CA THR A 34 -2.87 -7.42 25.51
C THR A 34 -4.37 -7.66 25.59
N TYR A 35 -5.02 -7.59 24.44
CA TYR A 35 -6.46 -7.72 24.25
C TYR A 35 -6.75 -8.92 23.34
N PRO A 36 -6.84 -10.14 23.91
CA PRO A 36 -7.22 -11.33 23.16
C PRO A 36 -8.75 -11.39 23.05
N GLU A 37 -9.30 -10.62 22.13
CA GLU A 37 -10.75 -10.59 21.89
C GLU A 37 -11.05 -10.81 20.39
N PRO A 38 -12.25 -11.32 20.04
CA PRO A 38 -12.70 -11.38 18.66
C PRO A 38 -12.68 -10.03 17.94
N ALA A 39 -13.07 -10.01 16.67
CA ALA A 39 -13.10 -8.77 15.89
C ALA A 39 -13.91 -7.66 16.58
N VAL A 40 -13.31 -6.48 16.68
CA VAL A 40 -13.98 -5.27 17.16
C VAL A 40 -14.66 -4.61 15.96
N THR A 41 -15.98 -4.67 15.91
CA THR A 41 -16.75 -4.03 14.83
C THR A 41 -17.06 -2.57 15.19
N VAL A 42 -16.57 -1.63 14.39
CA VAL A 42 -16.82 -0.20 14.54
C VAL A 42 -17.90 0.24 13.55
N ALA A 43 -19.16 0.23 14.01
CA ALA A 43 -20.33 0.59 13.19
C ALA A 43 -20.76 2.05 13.34
N THR A 44 -20.34 2.73 14.42
CA THR A 44 -20.70 4.13 14.68
C THR A 44 -19.74 5.07 13.96
N SER A 45 -20.28 5.99 13.18
CA SER A 45 -19.49 6.99 12.45
C SER A 45 -18.79 7.97 13.39
N ASN A 46 -17.65 8.50 12.96
CA ASN A 46 -16.85 9.48 13.69
C ASN A 46 -16.38 9.02 15.08
N VAL A 47 -16.28 7.70 15.33
CA VAL A 47 -15.67 7.14 16.54
C VAL A 47 -14.18 6.96 16.31
N LYS A 48 -13.37 7.35 17.29
CA LYS A 48 -11.93 7.08 17.28
C LYS A 48 -11.60 5.98 18.27
N VAL A 49 -10.92 4.94 17.82
CA VAL A 49 -10.38 3.88 18.66
C VAL A 49 -8.87 4.06 18.64
N ILE A 50 -8.29 4.46 19.77
CA ILE A 50 -6.91 4.95 19.84
C ILE A 50 -6.17 4.23 20.96
N ALA A 51 -5.01 3.65 20.65
CA ALA A 51 -4.05 3.20 21.63
C ALA A 51 -3.43 4.41 22.33
N LYS A 52 -3.46 4.41 23.67
CA LYS A 52 -2.93 5.53 24.48
C LYS A 52 -1.46 5.80 24.21
N ASN A 53 -0.68 4.73 24.09
CA ASN A 53 0.71 4.76 23.64
C ASN A 53 0.82 3.89 22.38
N GLU A 54 1.33 4.47 21.30
CA GLU A 54 1.52 3.79 20.00
C GLU A 54 2.31 2.48 20.19
N GLY A 55 1.78 1.38 19.66
CA GLY A 55 2.34 0.03 19.75
C GLY A 55 2.10 -0.70 21.07
N ALA A 56 1.59 -0.04 22.11
CA ALA A 56 1.49 -0.64 23.45
C ALA A 56 0.15 -1.36 23.73
N ALA A 57 -0.91 -1.04 22.97
CA ALA A 57 -2.16 -1.81 23.00
C ALA A 57 -2.10 -2.91 21.93
N ILE A 58 -1.99 -4.17 22.37
CA ILE A 58 -1.78 -5.34 21.51
C ILE A 58 -3.11 -6.06 21.29
N ARG A 59 -3.59 -6.07 20.05
CA ARG A 59 -4.66 -6.95 19.57
C ARG A 59 -4.06 -8.31 19.24
N GLN A 60 -4.49 -9.35 19.96
CA GLN A 60 -3.94 -10.70 19.83
C GLN A 60 -5.01 -11.67 19.30
N GLY A 61 -4.80 -12.22 18.10
CA GLY A 61 -5.70 -13.19 17.47
C GLY A 61 -5.62 -14.62 18.04
N LEU A 62 -5.92 -14.82 19.32
CA LEU A 62 -6.00 -16.19 19.89
C LEU A 62 -7.20 -16.96 19.31
N ASN A 63 -7.11 -18.29 19.31
CA ASN A 63 -8.21 -19.22 18.95
C ASN A 63 -8.80 -19.01 17.55
N ALA A 64 -7.95 -18.73 16.56
CA ALA A 64 -8.36 -18.49 15.18
C ALA A 64 -9.35 -17.31 15.02
N ALA A 65 -9.14 -16.22 15.78
CA ALA A 65 -9.86 -14.98 15.56
C ALA A 65 -9.55 -14.46 14.14
N ALA A 66 -10.60 -14.14 13.38
CA ALA A 66 -10.49 -13.74 11.99
C ALA A 66 -9.77 -12.39 11.82
N SER A 67 -10.27 -11.33 12.45
CA SER A 67 -9.78 -9.96 12.26
C SER A 67 -9.65 -9.21 13.59
N ALA A 68 -8.79 -8.19 13.63
CA ALA A 68 -8.65 -7.35 14.82
C ALA A 68 -9.74 -6.28 14.87
N PHE A 69 -9.95 -5.60 13.75
CA PHE A 69 -10.94 -4.54 13.57
C PHE A 69 -11.71 -4.74 12.27
N ILE A 70 -13.03 -4.51 12.33
CA ILE A 70 -13.90 -4.45 11.16
C ILE A 70 -14.61 -3.09 11.20
N VAL A 71 -14.42 -2.26 10.20
CA VAL A 71 -15.05 -0.94 10.09
C VAL A 71 -16.22 -1.04 9.12
N THR A 72 -17.42 -0.82 9.64
CA THR A 72 -18.69 -0.83 8.88
C THR A 72 -19.41 0.52 8.94
N ALA A 73 -18.87 1.47 9.70
CA ALA A 73 -19.42 2.81 9.84
C ALA A 73 -19.45 3.56 8.50
N ALA A 74 -20.42 4.46 8.33
CA ALA A 74 -20.54 5.24 7.10
C ALA A 74 -19.41 6.25 6.89
N THR A 75 -18.84 6.82 7.96
CA THR A 75 -17.74 7.78 7.81
C THR A 75 -16.87 7.98 9.06
N GLY A 76 -15.64 8.44 8.86
CA GLY A 76 -14.86 9.16 9.87
C GLY A 76 -14.34 8.35 11.06
N VAL A 77 -14.41 7.02 11.01
CA VAL A 77 -13.74 6.15 12.00
C VAL A 77 -12.23 6.28 11.93
N GLU A 78 -11.58 6.32 13.09
CA GLU A 78 -10.12 6.29 13.22
C GLU A 78 -9.68 5.06 14.03
N ILE A 79 -8.75 4.27 13.51
CA ILE A 79 -8.07 3.17 14.20
C ILE A 79 -6.59 3.55 14.30
N ASN A 80 -6.11 3.83 15.51
CA ASN A 80 -4.83 4.51 15.71
C ASN A 80 -3.94 3.82 16.74
N GLY A 81 -2.73 3.46 16.32
CA GLY A 81 -1.60 3.18 17.21
C GLY A 81 -1.55 1.75 17.78
N PHE A 82 -2.30 0.79 17.24
CA PHE A 82 -2.32 -0.57 17.79
C PHE A 82 -1.14 -1.41 17.30
N SER A 83 -0.70 -2.35 18.13
CA SER A 83 0.02 -3.54 17.66
C SER A 83 -1.00 -4.66 17.42
N ILE A 84 -0.97 -5.30 16.26
CA ILE A 84 -1.97 -6.27 15.81
C ILE A 84 -1.27 -7.51 15.31
N GLN A 85 -1.60 -8.68 15.85
CA GLN A 85 -0.87 -9.90 15.48
C GLN A 85 -1.65 -11.20 15.61
N ASN A 86 -1.25 -12.17 14.78
CA ASN A 86 -1.71 -13.57 14.79
C ASN A 86 -3.20 -13.75 14.42
N TYR A 87 -3.72 -12.98 13.48
CA TYR A 87 -5.10 -13.09 13.00
C TYR A 87 -5.21 -13.99 11.76
N THR A 88 -6.32 -14.73 11.61
CA THR A 88 -6.47 -15.74 10.54
C THR A 88 -7.12 -15.23 9.25
N ALA A 89 -7.53 -13.96 9.23
CA ALA A 89 -8.00 -13.24 8.06
C ALA A 89 -7.32 -11.87 8.05
N ASP A 90 -7.99 -10.84 7.53
CA ASP A 90 -7.43 -9.51 7.42
C ASP A 90 -7.31 -8.85 8.79
N ALA A 91 -6.20 -8.16 9.08
CA ALA A 91 -6.00 -7.55 10.40
C ALA A 91 -6.99 -6.40 10.64
N ILE A 92 -7.06 -5.47 9.68
CA ILE A 92 -8.02 -4.37 9.66
C ILE A 92 -8.80 -4.44 8.35
N ASP A 93 -10.10 -4.65 8.45
CA ASP A 93 -11.01 -4.71 7.31
C ASP A 93 -11.94 -3.49 7.32
N VAL A 94 -11.82 -2.61 6.32
CA VAL A 94 -12.71 -1.48 6.08
C VAL A 94 -13.67 -1.85 4.95
N THR A 95 -14.84 -2.35 5.35
CA THR A 95 -15.82 -2.94 4.43
C THR A 95 -16.62 -1.93 3.61
N ALA A 96 -16.74 -0.69 4.09
CA ALA A 96 -17.51 0.38 3.46
C ALA A 96 -17.19 1.74 4.11
N GLY A 97 -17.78 2.79 3.56
CA GLY A 97 -17.82 4.12 4.17
C GLY A 97 -16.89 5.12 3.50
N THR A 98 -16.59 6.21 4.20
CA THR A 98 -15.78 7.32 3.68
C THR A 98 -14.88 7.90 4.74
N ASN A 99 -13.74 8.47 4.36
CA ASN A 99 -12.91 9.28 5.26
C ASN A 99 -12.44 8.55 6.54
N HIS A 100 -12.37 7.21 6.51
CA HIS A 100 -11.75 6.42 7.56
C HIS A 100 -10.24 6.61 7.62
N ARG A 101 -9.68 6.51 8.82
CA ARG A 101 -8.27 6.80 9.12
C ARG A 101 -7.64 5.62 9.83
N ILE A 102 -6.72 4.93 9.17
CA ILE A 102 -5.94 3.82 9.72
C ILE A 102 -4.53 4.36 9.94
N ILE A 103 -4.15 4.61 11.19
CA ILE A 103 -2.95 5.40 11.52
C ILE A 103 -2.03 4.66 12.48
N GLY A 104 -0.73 4.63 12.21
CA GLY A 104 0.26 4.22 13.21
C GLY A 104 0.13 2.79 13.72
N ASN A 105 -0.54 1.90 12.99
CA ASN A 105 -0.72 0.52 13.42
C ASN A 105 0.46 -0.34 12.96
N THR A 106 0.94 -1.21 13.85
CA THR A 106 1.94 -2.25 13.54
C THR A 106 1.24 -3.58 13.43
N ILE A 107 1.22 -4.18 12.25
CA ILE A 107 0.56 -5.44 11.94
C ILE A 107 1.60 -6.49 11.61
N ASN A 108 1.51 -7.65 12.26
CA ASN A 108 2.45 -8.74 12.10
C ASN A 108 1.74 -10.10 12.08
N ASN A 109 2.15 -10.99 11.19
CA ASN A 109 1.72 -12.40 11.14
C ASN A 109 0.19 -12.52 11.05
N THR A 110 -0.35 -12.20 9.87
CA THR A 110 -1.77 -12.41 9.55
C THR A 110 -1.88 -13.43 8.42
N LEU A 111 -2.89 -14.29 8.43
CA LEU A 111 -3.10 -15.20 7.28
C LEU A 111 -3.77 -14.49 6.10
N GLY A 112 -4.52 -13.41 6.36
CA GLY A 112 -5.09 -12.54 5.32
C GLY A 112 -4.21 -11.32 5.00
N ILE A 113 -4.85 -10.29 4.47
CA ILE A 113 -4.29 -8.98 4.15
C ILE A 113 -4.00 -8.22 5.45
N GLY A 114 -2.94 -7.41 5.51
CA GLY A 114 -2.71 -6.57 6.69
C GLY A 114 -3.82 -5.54 6.88
N ILE A 115 -4.04 -4.71 5.85
CA ILE A 115 -5.11 -3.69 5.82
C ILE A 115 -5.90 -3.86 4.52
N ASP A 116 -7.21 -4.11 4.60
CA ASP A 116 -8.10 -4.09 3.44
C ASP A 116 -8.98 -2.84 3.46
N LEU A 117 -8.87 -2.01 2.42
CA LEU A 117 -9.74 -0.88 2.15
C LEU A 117 -10.70 -1.29 1.03
N ALA A 118 -11.62 -2.21 1.36
CA ALA A 118 -12.41 -3.01 0.43
C ALA A 118 -13.44 -2.22 -0.38
N ALA A 119 -13.91 -1.08 0.13
CA ALA A 119 -14.80 -0.17 -0.57
C ALA A 119 -14.73 1.23 0.04
N GLY A 120 -15.38 2.19 -0.62
CA GLY A 120 -15.50 3.55 -0.10
C GLY A 120 -14.62 4.57 -0.81
N THR A 121 -14.50 5.76 -0.20
CA THR A 121 -13.70 6.86 -0.74
C THR A 121 -13.01 7.69 0.35
N GLY A 122 -11.88 8.28 0.02
CA GLY A 122 -11.21 9.28 0.86
C GLY A 122 -10.55 8.69 2.10
N HIS A 123 -10.23 7.39 2.12
CA HIS A 123 -9.57 6.78 3.27
C HIS A 123 -8.12 7.26 3.39
N VAL A 124 -7.60 7.23 4.61
CA VAL A 124 -6.20 7.53 4.88
C VAL A 124 -5.57 6.37 5.62
N ALA A 125 -4.61 5.69 4.98
CA ALA A 125 -3.67 4.78 5.62
C ALA A 125 -2.35 5.53 5.81
N TRP A 126 -2.00 5.88 7.04
CA TRP A 126 -0.82 6.70 7.33
C TRP A 126 0.06 6.07 8.42
N ARG A 127 1.37 5.96 8.15
CA ARG A 127 2.36 5.46 9.13
C ARG A 127 2.07 4.07 9.69
N ASN A 128 1.37 3.22 8.95
CA ASN A 128 1.22 1.82 9.35
C ASN A 128 2.45 1.02 8.93
N SER A 129 2.77 -0.02 9.68
CA SER A 129 3.78 -1.00 9.36
C SER A 129 3.13 -2.37 9.26
N VAL A 130 3.24 -3.05 8.12
CA VAL A 130 2.66 -4.38 7.90
C VAL A 130 3.76 -5.33 7.45
N GLN A 131 3.89 -6.42 8.20
CA GLN A 131 4.78 -7.52 7.86
C GLN A 131 4.11 -8.88 8.01
N ASP A 132 4.65 -9.87 7.29
CA ASP A 132 4.23 -11.26 7.35
C ASP A 132 2.72 -11.45 7.13
N ALA A 133 2.13 -10.64 6.24
CA ALA A 133 0.76 -10.87 5.77
C ALA A 133 0.74 -12.01 4.74
N GLY A 134 -0.13 -13.00 4.97
CA GLY A 134 -0.32 -14.19 4.16
C GLY A 134 -1.29 -14.01 2.98
N GLY A 135 -2.06 -12.93 2.99
CA GLY A 135 -3.05 -12.62 1.97
C GLY A 135 -2.45 -12.14 0.63
N VAL A 136 -3.31 -11.61 -0.22
CA VAL A 136 -2.93 -11.15 -1.56
C VAL A 136 -2.04 -9.90 -1.54
N ALA A 137 -2.08 -9.11 -0.47
CA ALA A 137 -1.26 -7.92 -0.29
C ALA A 137 -1.00 -7.58 1.20
N GLY A 138 0.00 -6.74 1.46
CA GLY A 138 0.15 -6.06 2.76
C GLY A 138 -0.97 -5.03 2.98
N ILE A 139 -1.29 -4.25 1.94
CA ILE A 139 -2.51 -3.45 1.85
C ILE A 139 -3.21 -3.65 0.51
N ASN A 140 -4.53 -3.84 0.56
CA ASN A 140 -5.40 -3.85 -0.62
C ASN A 140 -6.29 -2.61 -0.61
N VAL A 141 -6.29 -1.84 -1.70
CA VAL A 141 -7.00 -0.57 -1.82
C VAL A 141 -7.97 -0.67 -2.98
N VAL A 142 -9.18 -1.13 -2.70
CA VAL A 142 -10.29 -1.16 -3.66
C VAL A 142 -11.07 0.17 -3.63
N SER A 143 -11.04 0.86 -2.49
CA SER A 143 -11.55 2.23 -2.35
C SER A 143 -10.94 3.22 -3.36
N THR A 144 -11.60 4.36 -3.54
CA THR A 144 -11.18 5.44 -4.46
C THR A 144 -10.77 6.70 -3.68
N ASP A 145 -10.00 7.58 -4.31
CA ASP A 145 -9.58 8.87 -3.71
C ASP A 145 -8.86 8.74 -2.34
N SER A 146 -8.26 7.58 -2.08
CA SER A 146 -7.62 7.24 -0.82
C SER A 146 -6.13 7.56 -0.83
N TRP A 147 -5.61 7.86 0.36
CA TRP A 147 -4.22 8.26 0.59
C TRP A 147 -3.48 7.21 1.39
N ILE A 148 -2.42 6.66 0.81
CA ILE A 148 -1.57 5.62 1.39
C ILE A 148 -0.20 6.25 1.56
N VAL A 149 0.06 6.77 2.76
CA VAL A 149 1.15 7.72 3.02
C VAL A 149 2.11 7.19 4.06
N GLN A 150 3.41 7.19 3.75
CA GLN A 150 4.48 6.90 4.72
C GLN A 150 4.30 5.57 5.48
N ASN A 151 3.72 4.57 4.84
CA ASN A 151 3.58 3.24 5.41
C ASN A 151 4.81 2.38 5.06
N VAL A 152 4.99 1.30 5.81
CA VAL A 152 6.05 0.32 5.62
C VAL A 152 5.41 -1.05 5.37
N PHE A 153 5.61 -1.63 4.19
CA PHE A 153 5.07 -2.94 3.80
C PHE A 153 6.21 -3.87 3.44
N PHE A 154 6.49 -4.88 4.27
CA PHE A 154 7.64 -5.74 4.05
C PHE A 154 7.43 -7.20 4.42
N SER A 155 8.18 -8.09 3.75
CA SER A 155 8.11 -9.54 3.99
C SER A 155 6.69 -10.12 3.87
N ASN A 156 5.80 -9.46 3.13
CA ASN A 156 4.47 -10.01 2.88
C ASN A 156 4.57 -11.10 1.80
N THR A 157 3.69 -12.10 1.89
CA THR A 157 3.75 -13.30 1.04
C THR A 157 3.59 -12.97 -0.46
N SER A 158 2.82 -11.94 -0.77
CA SER A 158 2.50 -11.54 -2.15
C SER A 158 2.88 -10.07 -2.40
N VAL A 159 1.90 -9.20 -2.66
CA VAL A 159 2.14 -7.80 -3.05
C VAL A 159 2.35 -6.94 -1.80
N GLY A 160 3.20 -5.91 -1.86
CA GLY A 160 3.28 -4.92 -0.79
C GLY A 160 2.03 -4.04 -0.72
N ILE A 161 1.81 -3.26 -1.77
CA ILE A 161 0.66 -2.36 -1.95
C ILE A 161 -0.10 -2.73 -3.23
N LEU A 162 -1.39 -3.05 -3.13
CA LEU A 162 -2.28 -3.24 -4.27
C LEU A 162 -3.29 -2.08 -4.37
N LEU A 163 -3.17 -1.27 -5.42
CA LEU A 163 -4.11 -0.20 -5.76
C LEU A 163 -5.11 -0.72 -6.80
N ALA A 164 -6.19 -1.34 -6.31
CA ALA A 164 -7.26 -1.88 -7.13
C ALA A 164 -8.36 -0.86 -7.48
N GLY A 165 -8.45 0.24 -6.72
CA GLY A 165 -9.31 1.38 -6.98
C GLY A 165 -8.59 2.54 -7.68
N ALA A 166 -9.35 3.42 -8.31
CA ALA A 166 -8.87 4.58 -9.05
C ALA A 166 -8.68 5.83 -8.17
N ASN A 167 -7.96 6.82 -8.70
CA ASN A 167 -7.71 8.14 -8.08
C ASN A 167 -7.02 8.07 -6.70
N ASN A 168 -6.34 6.99 -6.40
CA ASN A 168 -5.61 6.81 -5.15
C ASN A 168 -4.20 7.39 -5.22
N ALA A 169 -3.65 7.76 -4.08
CA ALA A 169 -2.28 8.27 -3.96
C ALA A 169 -1.44 7.41 -3.00
N ALA A 170 -0.39 6.77 -3.53
CA ALA A 170 0.66 6.12 -2.74
C ALA A 170 1.87 7.05 -2.65
N ILE A 171 2.12 7.60 -1.46
CA ILE A 171 3.10 8.66 -1.25
C ILE A 171 4.12 8.29 -0.16
N GLY A 172 5.40 8.28 -0.51
CA GLY A 172 6.48 8.15 0.47
C GLY A 172 6.47 6.82 1.24
N ASN A 173 5.91 5.76 0.68
CA ASN A 173 5.89 4.44 1.32
C ASN A 173 7.22 3.71 1.11
N THR A 174 7.57 2.85 2.07
CA THR A 174 8.68 1.90 1.96
C THR A 174 8.10 0.51 1.73
N VAL A 175 8.45 -0.11 0.62
CA VAL A 175 7.88 -1.39 0.19
C VAL A 175 9.00 -2.35 -0.18
N SER A 176 9.24 -3.36 0.65
CA SER A 176 10.43 -4.19 0.47
C SER A 176 10.29 -5.66 0.79
N GLN A 177 11.03 -6.52 0.11
CA GLN A 177 11.09 -7.96 0.43
C GLN A 177 9.72 -8.67 0.37
N ASN A 178 8.77 -8.13 -0.38
CA ASN A 178 7.50 -8.81 -0.60
C ASN A 178 7.67 -9.90 -1.67
N GLY A 179 6.95 -11.01 -1.51
CA GLY A 179 7.16 -12.23 -2.28
C GLY A 179 6.90 -12.07 -3.79
N THR A 180 6.11 -11.08 -4.20
CA THR A 180 5.82 -10.81 -5.61
C THR A 180 6.16 -9.36 -6.01
N ILE A 181 5.16 -8.50 -6.17
CA ILE A 181 5.30 -7.13 -6.65
C ILE A 181 5.38 -6.19 -5.44
N GLY A 182 6.25 -5.17 -5.50
CA GLY A 182 6.24 -4.12 -4.49
C GLY A 182 4.92 -3.35 -4.49
N ILE A 183 4.67 -2.57 -5.55
CA ILE A 183 3.43 -1.81 -5.74
C ILE A 183 2.76 -2.24 -7.05
N SER A 184 1.51 -2.70 -6.98
CA SER A 184 0.69 -3.02 -8.15
C SER A 184 -0.46 -2.02 -8.26
N SER A 185 -0.56 -1.30 -9.36
CA SER A 185 -1.69 -0.40 -9.68
C SER A 185 -2.50 -1.01 -10.82
N THR A 186 -3.71 -1.49 -10.54
CA THR A 186 -4.59 -2.13 -11.54
C THR A 186 -5.77 -1.26 -11.95
N ALA A 187 -5.81 -0.01 -11.48
CA ALA A 187 -6.85 0.97 -11.79
C ALA A 187 -6.24 2.31 -12.23
N ALA A 188 -7.07 3.12 -12.88
CA ALA A 188 -6.63 4.33 -13.55
C ALA A 188 -6.40 5.50 -12.58
N ASN A 189 -5.67 6.51 -13.05
CA ASN A 189 -5.50 7.80 -12.38
C ASN A 189 -4.86 7.72 -10.98
N ASN A 190 -4.06 6.69 -10.67
CA ASN A 190 -3.36 6.66 -9.40
C ASN A 190 -2.04 7.45 -9.46
N LEU A 191 -1.70 8.08 -8.35
CA LEU A 191 -0.44 8.79 -8.15
C LEU A 191 0.50 7.96 -7.27
N LEU A 192 1.67 7.63 -7.79
CA LEU A 192 2.76 7.01 -7.03
C LEU A 192 3.89 8.03 -6.93
N PHE A 193 4.08 8.61 -5.74
CA PHE A 193 5.05 9.68 -5.53
C PHE A 193 6.06 9.35 -4.42
N GLY A 194 7.35 9.41 -4.71
CA GLY A 194 8.38 9.36 -3.66
C GLY A 194 8.47 8.01 -2.93
N ASN A 195 7.96 6.91 -3.49
CA ASN A 195 7.99 5.61 -2.83
C ASN A 195 9.38 4.97 -2.97
N THR A 196 9.81 4.24 -1.94
CA THR A 196 11.02 3.40 -1.98
C THR A 196 10.60 1.94 -2.10
N VAL A 197 10.91 1.30 -3.23
CA VAL A 197 10.41 -0.03 -3.60
C VAL A 197 11.59 -0.95 -3.92
N THR A 198 11.95 -1.84 -2.98
CA THR A 198 13.21 -2.58 -3.08
C THR A 198 13.12 -4.07 -2.77
N GLN A 199 13.96 -4.88 -3.42
CA GLN A 199 14.10 -6.31 -3.06
C GLN A 199 12.80 -7.12 -3.15
N ASN A 200 11.85 -6.76 -4.01
CA ASN A 200 10.63 -7.54 -4.20
C ASN A 200 10.84 -8.67 -5.21
N GLY A 201 10.10 -9.77 -5.04
CA GLY A 201 10.37 -11.06 -5.70
C GLY A 201 10.09 -11.15 -7.20
N ILE A 202 9.32 -10.22 -7.78
CA ILE A 202 8.96 -10.21 -9.22
C ILE A 202 9.19 -8.84 -9.86
N SER A 203 8.56 -7.78 -9.39
CA SER A 203 8.74 -6.44 -9.97
C SER A 203 8.68 -5.40 -8.87
N GLY A 204 9.32 -4.26 -9.08
CA GLY A 204 9.19 -3.14 -8.16
C GLY A 204 7.78 -2.58 -8.21
N ILE A 205 7.46 -1.94 -9.33
CA ILE A 205 6.15 -1.32 -9.60
C ILE A 205 5.58 -1.90 -10.88
N THR A 206 4.32 -2.35 -10.83
CA THR A 206 3.55 -2.75 -12.01
C THR A 206 2.31 -1.88 -12.13
N VAL A 207 2.06 -1.37 -13.33
CA VAL A 207 0.87 -0.58 -13.67
C VAL A 207 0.12 -1.25 -14.81
N ALA A 208 -1.16 -1.52 -14.58
CA ALA A 208 -2.03 -2.23 -15.48
C ALA A 208 -3.31 -1.43 -15.81
N ALA A 209 -3.23 -0.09 -15.80
CA ALA A 209 -4.33 0.79 -16.19
C ALA A 209 -3.83 2.18 -16.65
N ALA A 210 -4.70 2.92 -17.33
CA ALA A 210 -4.36 4.20 -17.96
C ALA A 210 -4.15 5.36 -16.98
N ASN A 211 -3.52 6.43 -17.45
CA ASN A 211 -3.41 7.73 -16.76
C ASN A 211 -2.74 7.68 -15.37
N ASN A 212 -1.93 6.66 -15.10
CA ASN A 212 -1.18 6.58 -13.85
C ASN A 212 0.05 7.49 -13.89
N VAL A 213 0.35 8.12 -12.76
CA VAL A 213 1.45 9.09 -12.64
C VAL A 213 2.45 8.59 -11.61
N LEU A 214 3.68 8.31 -12.05
CA LEU A 214 4.78 7.82 -11.24
C LEU A 214 5.88 8.88 -11.21
N ILE A 215 6.13 9.48 -10.04
CA ILE A 215 7.10 10.57 -9.90
C ILE A 215 8.03 10.32 -8.72
N ARG A 216 9.35 10.46 -8.95
CA ARG A 216 10.38 10.39 -7.88
C ARG A 216 10.35 9.11 -7.06
N ASN A 217 9.93 7.99 -7.65
CA ASN A 217 10.01 6.70 -6.98
C ASN A 217 11.44 6.15 -7.11
N ASN A 218 11.95 5.58 -6.02
CA ASN A 218 13.21 4.84 -5.99
C ASN A 218 12.91 3.34 -6.04
N VAL A 219 13.24 2.67 -7.14
CA VAL A 219 12.81 1.31 -7.46
C VAL A 219 14.03 0.43 -7.78
N GLU A 220 14.56 -0.23 -6.75
CA GLU A 220 15.89 -0.84 -6.83
C GLU A 220 15.98 -2.28 -6.36
N ASN A 221 16.92 -3.03 -6.93
CA ASN A 221 17.28 -4.39 -6.48
C ASN A 221 16.08 -5.36 -6.47
N ASN A 222 15.09 -5.18 -7.33
CA ASN A 222 13.98 -6.13 -7.47
C ASN A 222 14.40 -7.30 -8.39
N THR A 223 13.85 -8.49 -8.14
CA THR A 223 14.18 -9.74 -8.88
C THR A 223 13.57 -9.81 -10.29
N GLY A 224 12.94 -8.74 -10.76
CA GLY A 224 12.56 -8.62 -12.17
C GLY A 224 12.59 -7.19 -12.64
N THR A 225 11.55 -6.72 -13.32
CA THR A 225 11.54 -5.37 -13.88
C THR A 225 11.34 -4.34 -12.74
N GLY A 226 12.06 -3.22 -12.82
CA GLY A 226 11.90 -2.12 -11.88
C GLY A 226 10.49 -1.54 -11.95
N VAL A 227 10.16 -0.85 -13.04
CA VAL A 227 8.83 -0.31 -13.34
C VAL A 227 8.30 -0.91 -14.63
N SER A 228 7.10 -1.50 -14.60
CA SER A 228 6.45 -2.11 -15.76
C SER A 228 5.07 -1.50 -15.99
N ILE A 229 4.84 -0.92 -17.18
CA ILE A 229 3.54 -0.44 -17.64
C ILE A 229 3.02 -1.45 -18.67
N THR A 230 2.08 -2.30 -18.26
CA THR A 230 1.66 -3.47 -19.05
C THR A 230 0.36 -3.24 -19.83
N THR A 231 -0.54 -2.42 -19.29
CA THR A 231 -1.82 -2.10 -19.90
C THR A 231 -2.23 -0.68 -19.52
N GLY A 232 -2.98 -0.02 -20.41
CA GLY A 232 -3.43 1.35 -20.22
C GLY A 232 -2.42 2.39 -20.69
N ASP A 233 -2.94 3.34 -21.46
CA ASP A 233 -2.15 4.36 -22.15
C ASP A 233 -2.05 5.64 -21.31
N ASN A 234 -1.29 6.61 -21.81
CA ASN A 234 -1.20 7.96 -21.25
C ASN A 234 -0.63 8.03 -19.82
N GLY A 235 0.30 7.14 -19.47
CA GLY A 235 1.05 7.21 -18.22
C GLY A 235 2.12 8.31 -18.23
N TYR A 236 2.41 8.87 -17.05
CA TYR A 236 3.54 9.79 -16.85
C TYR A 236 4.55 9.21 -15.87
N LEU A 237 5.79 9.02 -16.31
CA LEU A 237 6.90 8.53 -15.50
C LEU A 237 7.98 9.62 -15.46
N GLY A 238 8.03 10.37 -14.37
CA GLY A 238 8.92 11.53 -14.22
C GLY A 238 9.94 11.38 -13.08
N ALA A 239 11.23 11.53 -13.38
CA ALA A 239 12.30 11.60 -12.38
C ALA A 239 12.33 10.40 -11.40
N ASN A 240 12.01 9.20 -11.87
CA ASN A 240 12.13 7.97 -11.09
C ASN A 240 13.54 7.39 -11.24
N ASP A 241 14.01 6.73 -10.19
CA ASP A 241 15.26 5.99 -10.18
C ASP A 241 14.92 4.50 -10.24
N SER A 242 15.35 3.80 -11.29
CA SER A 242 15.06 2.38 -11.49
C SER A 242 16.35 1.61 -11.74
N ASN A 243 17.01 1.22 -10.65
CA ASN A 243 18.40 0.78 -10.69
C ASN A 243 18.60 -0.64 -10.16
N ARG A 244 19.60 -1.34 -10.70
CA ARG A 244 20.05 -2.65 -10.20
C ARG A 244 18.95 -3.71 -10.13
N ASN A 245 17.90 -3.58 -10.95
CA ASN A 245 16.88 -4.61 -11.08
C ASN A 245 17.43 -5.74 -11.97
N THR A 246 17.03 -6.98 -11.73
CA THR A 246 17.58 -8.13 -12.47
C THR A 246 17.00 -8.28 -13.87
N GLN A 247 16.00 -7.48 -14.25
CA GLN A 247 15.53 -7.36 -15.63
C GLN A 247 15.65 -5.90 -16.09
N THR A 248 14.63 -5.36 -16.76
CA THR A 248 14.64 -4.01 -17.29
C THR A 248 14.45 -2.99 -16.16
N GLY A 249 15.05 -1.81 -16.26
CA GLY A 249 14.73 -0.68 -15.38
C GLY A 249 13.27 -0.27 -15.56
N ILE A 250 12.95 0.37 -16.68
CA ILE A 250 11.58 0.76 -17.04
C ILE A 250 11.14 0.05 -18.33
N ALA A 251 10.00 -0.64 -18.29
CA ALA A 251 9.39 -1.30 -19.46
C ALA A 251 7.99 -0.72 -19.74
N ILE A 252 7.77 -0.27 -20.98
CA ILE A 252 6.53 0.34 -21.46
C ILE A 252 5.99 -0.53 -22.60
N ALA A 253 4.86 -1.20 -22.36
CA ALA A 253 4.20 -2.04 -23.36
C ALA A 253 2.98 -1.36 -24.01
N THR A 254 2.69 -0.12 -23.64
CA THR A 254 1.47 0.62 -24.00
C THR A 254 1.79 1.93 -24.71
N ASP A 255 0.75 2.65 -25.12
CA ASP A 255 0.89 3.78 -26.03
C ASP A 255 0.80 5.13 -25.29
N PHE A 256 1.27 6.18 -25.95
CA PHE A 256 1.11 7.58 -25.50
C PHE A 256 1.70 7.91 -24.12
N ASN A 257 2.65 7.13 -23.61
CA ASN A 257 3.29 7.41 -22.33
C ASN A 257 4.39 8.46 -22.46
N SER A 258 4.59 9.22 -21.39
CA SER A 258 5.70 10.17 -21.24
C SER A 258 6.68 9.65 -20.20
N VAL A 259 7.93 9.41 -20.61
CA VAL A 259 9.01 8.90 -19.77
C VAL A 259 10.09 9.98 -19.70
N GLU A 260 10.11 10.76 -18.64
CA GLU A 260 10.91 11.98 -18.55
C GLU A 260 11.89 11.97 -17.37
N PHE A 261 13.14 12.35 -17.62
CA PHE A 261 14.16 12.59 -16.60
C PHE A 261 14.41 11.42 -15.63
N ASN A 262 14.10 10.19 -16.01
CA ASN A 262 14.32 9.02 -15.18
C ASN A 262 15.78 8.58 -15.24
N GLU A 263 16.26 7.96 -14.18
CA GLU A 263 17.58 7.35 -14.09
C GLU A 263 17.44 5.83 -14.06
N MET A 264 18.12 5.15 -14.99
CA MET A 264 18.14 3.69 -15.09
C MET A 264 19.58 3.21 -15.14
N GLU A 265 20.05 2.65 -14.04
CA GLU A 265 21.45 2.24 -13.91
C GLU A 265 21.60 0.77 -13.50
N PHE A 266 22.56 0.08 -14.13
CA PHE A 266 23.02 -1.26 -13.78
C PHE A 266 21.92 -2.32 -13.72
N ASN A 267 20.86 -2.17 -14.51
CA ASN A 267 19.85 -3.19 -14.68
C ASN A 267 20.38 -4.33 -15.56
N GLN A 268 19.99 -5.58 -15.27
CA GLN A 268 20.53 -6.77 -15.93
C GLN A 268 19.77 -7.15 -17.22
N ASN A 269 18.99 -6.22 -17.77
CA ASN A 269 18.50 -6.26 -19.15
C ASN A 269 18.62 -4.86 -19.81
N PHE A 270 17.51 -4.24 -20.21
CA PHE A 270 17.51 -2.88 -20.73
C PHE A 270 17.46 -1.85 -19.60
N GLY A 271 17.98 -0.65 -19.81
CA GLY A 271 17.60 0.49 -18.98
C GLY A 271 16.13 0.83 -19.24
N LEU A 272 15.80 1.09 -20.51
CA LEU A 272 14.45 1.37 -20.99
C LEU A 272 14.05 0.40 -22.12
N LEU A 273 12.86 -0.19 -22.01
CA LEU A 273 12.21 -0.95 -23.09
C LEU A 273 10.89 -0.27 -23.45
N ILE A 274 10.68 0.03 -24.73
CA ILE A 274 9.40 0.53 -25.26
C ILE A 274 8.94 -0.38 -26.39
N SER A 275 7.82 -1.08 -26.20
CA SER A 275 7.19 -1.89 -27.25
C SER A 275 5.86 -1.36 -27.74
N GLY A 276 5.24 -0.41 -27.03
CA GLY A 276 4.06 0.32 -27.52
C GLY A 276 4.44 1.48 -28.43
N ASP A 277 3.43 2.15 -28.95
CA ASP A 277 3.52 3.16 -30.00
C ASP A 277 3.32 4.58 -29.45
N GLU A 278 3.78 5.59 -30.19
CA GLU A 278 3.52 7.01 -29.90
C GLU A 278 3.96 7.49 -28.50
N ASN A 279 4.96 6.84 -27.89
CA ASN A 279 5.51 7.25 -26.61
C ASN A 279 6.55 8.35 -26.78
N THR A 280 6.71 9.18 -25.75
CA THR A 280 7.77 10.19 -25.66
C THR A 280 8.72 9.85 -24.53
N ALA A 281 10.02 9.81 -24.80
CA ALA A 281 11.05 9.67 -23.79
C ALA A 281 12.09 10.78 -23.91
N PHE A 282 12.19 11.61 -22.86
CA PHE A 282 13.01 12.82 -22.89
C PHE A 282 13.90 12.94 -21.65
N GLY A 283 15.19 13.25 -21.86
CA GLY A 283 16.09 13.63 -20.76
C GLY A 283 16.41 12.50 -19.78
N ASN A 284 16.15 11.24 -20.13
CA ASN A 284 16.46 10.09 -19.31
C ASN A 284 17.97 9.77 -19.31
N ARG A 285 18.46 9.26 -18.18
CA ARG A 285 19.87 8.91 -17.96
C ARG A 285 20.05 7.40 -17.84
N PHE A 286 21.06 6.88 -18.53
CA PHE A 286 21.37 5.46 -18.59
C PHE A 286 22.84 5.19 -18.26
N THR A 287 23.10 4.29 -17.31
CA THR A 287 24.46 3.90 -16.96
C THR A 287 24.56 2.39 -16.78
N GLY A 288 25.42 1.71 -17.53
CA GLY A 288 25.84 0.34 -17.19
C GLY A 288 24.76 -0.74 -17.24
N ASN A 289 23.60 -0.52 -17.88
CA ASN A 289 22.62 -1.58 -18.12
C ASN A 289 23.15 -2.59 -19.16
N THR A 290 22.83 -3.87 -18.99
CA THR A 290 23.35 -4.97 -19.84
C THR A 290 22.22 -5.90 -20.28
N PRO A 291 22.07 -6.24 -21.57
CA PRO A 291 23.08 -6.11 -22.62
C PRO A 291 23.13 -4.73 -23.31
N THR A 292 22.05 -3.93 -23.24
CA THR A 292 21.99 -2.63 -23.92
C THR A 292 21.22 -1.62 -23.08
N GLN A 293 21.40 -0.32 -23.33
CA GLN A 293 20.77 0.74 -22.54
C GLN A 293 19.27 0.89 -22.87
N ILE A 294 18.90 0.77 -24.14
CA ILE A 294 17.56 1.07 -24.64
C ILE A 294 17.18 0.05 -25.71
N SER A 295 15.92 -0.40 -25.70
CA SER A 295 15.30 -1.18 -26.79
C SER A 295 13.94 -0.59 -27.13
N VAL A 296 13.69 -0.33 -28.41
CA VAL A 296 12.41 0.20 -28.90
C VAL A 296 11.95 -0.65 -30.09
N THR A 297 10.72 -1.18 -30.02
CA THR A 297 10.12 -1.98 -31.11
C THR A 297 8.80 -1.44 -31.62
N GLY A 298 8.13 -0.56 -30.87
CA GLY A 298 6.93 0.12 -31.35
C GLY A 298 7.25 1.26 -32.31
N THR A 299 6.23 1.74 -33.01
CA THR A 299 6.30 2.80 -34.02
C THR A 299 6.05 4.19 -33.45
N ASP A 300 6.55 5.21 -34.15
CA ASP A 300 6.32 6.63 -33.84
C ASP A 300 6.69 7.07 -32.41
N ASN A 301 7.62 6.34 -31.79
CA ASN A 301 8.20 6.69 -30.50
C ASN A 301 9.26 7.80 -30.65
N ASN A 302 9.13 8.87 -29.87
CA ASN A 302 10.02 10.03 -29.91
C ASN A 302 11.02 10.00 -28.74
N LEU A 303 12.30 9.75 -29.02
CA LEU A 303 13.38 9.69 -28.05
C LEU A 303 14.38 10.84 -28.29
N PHE A 304 14.59 11.73 -27.33
CA PHE A 304 15.53 12.86 -27.44
C PHE A 304 16.15 13.32 -26.12
#